data_AF-A0A8J3TY92-F1
#
_entry.id   AF-A0A8J3TY92-F1
#
_cell.length_a   1.000
_cell.length_b   1.000
_cell.length_c   1.000
_cell.angle_alpha   90.00
_cell.angle_beta   90.00
_cell.angle_gamma   90.00
#
_symmetry.space_group_name_H-M   'P 1'
#
loop_
_entity.id
_entity.type
_entity.pdbx_description
1 polymer ?
#
loop_
_entity_poly.entity_id
_entity_poly.type
_entity_poly.pdbx_seq_one_letter_code
_entity_poly.pdbx_strand_id
1 'polypeptide(L)'
;MASVGGTAAPSATPSLSRLDLLTRFSQCMREHGVPMTDPEVDGDTVRQGHADKGAARDKLFPAEDACKQYRPAQEVGPVMDLKNELARQEARCMREHGVENYPDPGPDGTRVPSEVGADPDFMDARETCRAQTDAEFASRAPSPGATR
;
A
#
# COMPACT_ATOMS: atom_id res chain seq x y z
N MET A 1 -31.97 -30.54 -27.95
CA MET A 1 -30.68 -31.23 -27.72
C MET A 1 -29.70 -30.77 -28.78
N ALA A 2 -28.50 -30.22 -28.54
CA ALA A 2 -27.80 -29.70 -27.36
C ALA A 2 -26.55 -28.93 -27.87
N SER A 3 -26.17 -27.87 -27.14
CA SER A 3 -24.83 -27.29 -26.91
C SER A 3 -23.73 -27.29 -27.98
N VAL A 4 -23.24 -26.08 -28.32
CA VAL A 4 -21.79 -25.79 -28.37
C VAL A 4 -21.53 -24.51 -27.57
N GLY A 5 -20.78 -24.67 -26.47
CA GLY A 5 -20.42 -23.61 -25.54
C GLY A 5 -19.39 -22.67 -26.14
N GLY A 6 -19.68 -21.37 -26.06
CA GLY A 6 -18.68 -20.33 -26.18
C GLY A 6 -17.80 -20.32 -24.94
N THR A 7 -16.63 -20.95 -25.03
CA THR A 7 -15.61 -20.86 -23.99
C THR A 7 -15.08 -19.42 -24.00
N ALA A 8 -15.52 -18.62 -23.03
CA ALA A 8 -14.84 -17.39 -22.68
C ALA A 8 -13.36 -17.72 -22.40
N ALA A 9 -12.46 -17.04 -23.10
CA ALA A 9 -11.05 -17.07 -22.76
C ALA A 9 -10.89 -16.53 -21.33
N PRO A 10 -10.16 -17.20 -20.43
CA PRO A 10 -9.89 -16.64 -19.12
C PRO A 10 -9.02 -15.41 -19.32
N SER A 11 -9.59 -14.22 -19.08
CA SER A 11 -8.83 -12.99 -18.93
C SER A 11 -7.83 -13.18 -17.79
N ALA A 12 -6.60 -12.73 -18.03
CA ALA A 12 -5.42 -12.93 -17.21
C ALA A 12 -5.69 -12.75 -15.70
N THR A 13 -5.26 -13.74 -14.91
CA THR A 13 -5.19 -13.67 -13.45
C THR A 13 -3.86 -13.06 -13.02
N PRO A 14 -3.75 -11.73 -12.76
CA PRO A 14 -2.60 -11.17 -12.07
C PRO A 14 -2.48 -11.68 -10.62
N SER A 15 -3.48 -12.45 -10.14
CA SER A 15 -3.47 -13.11 -8.85
C SER A 15 -2.45 -14.22 -8.75
N LEU A 16 -2.13 -14.97 -9.82
CA LEU A 16 -1.19 -16.09 -9.73
C LEU A 16 0.27 -15.62 -9.55
N SER A 17 0.72 -14.60 -10.30
CA SER A 17 2.10 -14.08 -10.15
C SER A 17 2.31 -13.32 -8.83
N ARG A 18 1.30 -12.57 -8.38
CA ARG A 18 1.34 -11.88 -7.07
C ARG A 18 1.26 -12.88 -5.92
N LEU A 19 0.41 -13.90 -6.01
CA LEU A 19 0.32 -14.98 -5.04
C LEU A 19 1.63 -15.78 -4.97
N ASP A 20 2.24 -16.10 -6.12
CA ASP A 20 3.53 -16.81 -6.17
C ASP A 20 4.65 -16.01 -5.49
N LEU A 21 4.73 -14.70 -5.76
CA LEU A 21 5.69 -13.81 -5.10
C LEU A 21 5.45 -13.76 -3.58
N LEU A 22 4.22 -13.52 -3.14
CA LEU A 22 3.87 -13.48 -1.72
C LEU A 22 4.10 -14.81 -1.00
N THR A 23 3.89 -15.93 -1.69
CA THR A 23 4.13 -17.28 -1.15
C THR A 23 5.62 -17.53 -0.99
N ARG A 24 6.44 -17.20 -2.01
CA ARG A 24 7.90 -17.30 -1.90
C ARG A 24 8.47 -16.37 -0.83
N PHE A 25 7.87 -15.19 -0.66
CA PHE A 25 8.24 -14.27 0.40
C PHE A 25 7.92 -14.85 1.78
N SER A 26 6.71 -15.38 2.01
CA SER A 26 6.34 -15.96 3.31
C SER A 26 7.17 -17.19 3.68
N GLN A 27 7.59 -17.98 2.68
CA GLN A 27 8.50 -19.12 2.86
C GLN A 27 9.90 -18.65 3.24
N CYS A 28 10.48 -17.72 2.48
CA CYS A 28 11.79 -17.15 2.77
C CYS A 28 11.83 -16.51 4.17
N MET A 29 10.80 -15.75 4.55
CA MET A 29 10.71 -15.15 5.89
C MET A 29 10.71 -16.21 7.00
N ARG A 30 10.01 -17.34 6.80
CA ARG A 30 10.01 -18.47 7.74
C ARG A 30 11.37 -19.16 7.84
N GLU A 31 12.10 -19.30 6.74
CA GLU A 31 13.48 -19.81 6.73
C GLU A 31 14.44 -18.91 7.53
N HIS A 32 14.22 -17.60 7.47
CA HIS A 32 14.97 -16.61 8.23
C HIS A 32 14.43 -16.41 9.68
N GLY A 33 13.52 -17.26 10.13
CA GLY A 33 13.03 -17.30 11.51
C GLY A 33 12.00 -16.24 11.86
N VAL A 34 11.33 -15.66 10.86
CA VAL A 34 10.15 -14.81 11.02
C VAL A 34 8.90 -15.65 10.77
N PRO A 35 8.10 -15.98 11.80
CA PRO A 35 6.85 -16.70 11.62
C PRO A 35 5.86 -15.79 10.90
N MET A 36 5.60 -16.09 9.62
CA MET A 36 4.66 -15.38 8.76
C MET A 36 3.59 -16.36 8.27
N THR A 37 2.33 -15.93 8.25
CA THR A 37 1.24 -16.70 7.67
C THR A 37 1.33 -16.72 6.14
N ASP A 38 0.65 -17.67 5.52
CA ASP A 38 0.51 -17.70 4.07
C ASP A 38 -0.36 -16.54 3.55
N PRO A 39 -0.15 -16.08 2.31
CA PRO A 39 -1.07 -15.15 1.66
C PRO A 39 -2.44 -15.79 1.45
N GLU A 40 -3.49 -15.00 1.63
CA GLU A 40 -4.87 -15.46 1.49
C GLU A 40 -5.49 -14.85 0.22
N VAL A 41 -6.30 -15.65 -0.49
CA VAL A 41 -6.99 -15.22 -1.70
C VAL A 41 -8.46 -14.97 -1.36
N ASP A 42 -8.92 -13.75 -1.62
CA ASP A 42 -10.29 -13.29 -1.39
C ASP A 42 -10.83 -12.69 -2.68
N GLY A 43 -11.57 -13.51 -3.45
CA GLY A 43 -12.00 -13.17 -4.80
C GLY A 43 -10.80 -12.88 -5.72
N ASP A 44 -10.76 -11.70 -6.33
CA ASP A 44 -9.66 -11.22 -7.17
C ASP A 44 -8.49 -10.62 -6.39
N THR A 45 -8.58 -10.52 -5.06
CA THR A 45 -7.57 -9.89 -4.20
C THR A 45 -6.68 -10.93 -3.54
N VAL A 46 -5.37 -10.71 -3.57
CA VAL A 46 -4.39 -11.50 -2.80
C VAL A 46 -3.88 -10.67 -1.64
N ARG A 47 -4.20 -11.08 -0.41
CA ARG A 47 -3.72 -10.42 0.81
C ARG A 47 -2.38 -11.01 1.22
N GLN A 48 -1.42 -10.15 1.51
CA GLN A 48 -0.12 -10.57 2.04
C GLN A 48 -0.28 -11.18 3.44
N GLY A 49 0.42 -12.28 3.69
CA GLY A 49 0.50 -12.91 5.00
C GLY A 49 1.06 -11.98 6.09
N HIS A 50 0.75 -12.27 7.33
CA HIS A 50 1.12 -11.43 8.47
C HIS A 50 2.24 -12.09 9.25
N ALA A 51 3.25 -11.31 9.64
CA ALA A 51 4.29 -11.75 10.56
C ALA A 51 3.87 -11.46 12.01
N ASP A 52 4.17 -12.38 12.93
CA ASP A 52 4.15 -12.06 14.35
C ASP A 52 5.32 -11.12 14.66
N LYS A 53 5.02 -9.82 14.67
CA LYS A 53 6.01 -8.78 14.92
C LYS A 53 6.60 -8.89 16.32
N GLY A 54 5.94 -9.52 17.29
CA GLY A 54 6.45 -9.71 18.65
C GLY A 54 7.49 -10.82 18.74
N ALA A 55 7.27 -11.93 18.04
CA ALA A 55 8.11 -13.12 18.07
C ALA A 55 9.40 -13.01 17.24
N ALA A 56 9.50 -12.02 16.34
CA ALA A 56 10.61 -11.92 15.39
C ALA A 56 11.17 -10.50 15.21
N ARG A 57 11.03 -9.62 16.22
CA ARG A 57 11.51 -8.22 16.16
C ARG A 57 12.95 -8.09 15.63
N ASP A 58 13.87 -8.89 16.16
CA ASP A 58 15.29 -8.83 15.79
C ASP A 58 15.62 -9.53 14.47
N LYS A 59 14.70 -10.37 13.96
CA LYS A 59 14.88 -11.15 12.73
C LYS A 59 14.15 -10.56 11.54
N LEU A 60 13.17 -9.68 11.78
CA LEU A 60 12.31 -9.11 10.76
C LEU A 60 13.10 -8.36 9.69
N PHE A 61 13.89 -7.35 10.09
CA PHE A 61 14.68 -6.55 9.16
C PHE A 61 15.70 -7.37 8.33
N PRO A 62 16.55 -8.23 8.91
CA PRO A 62 17.50 -9.00 8.12
C PRO A 62 16.81 -10.05 7.22
N ALA A 63 15.69 -10.64 7.67
CA ALA A 63 14.87 -11.52 6.83
C ALA A 63 14.25 -10.77 5.66
N GLU A 64 13.69 -9.57 5.89
CA GLU A 64 13.13 -8.74 4.83
C GLU A 64 14.18 -8.35 3.78
N ASP A 65 15.41 -8.02 4.19
CA ASP A 65 16.47 -7.70 3.24
C ASP A 65 16.92 -8.91 2.40
N ALA A 66 17.04 -10.10 3.02
CA ALA A 66 17.36 -11.34 2.32
C ALA A 66 16.24 -11.77 1.34
N CYS A 67 14.98 -11.54 1.72
CA CYS A 67 13.81 -11.97 0.99
C CYS A 67 13.23 -10.91 0.04
N LYS A 68 13.84 -9.73 -0.07
CA LYS A 68 13.32 -8.58 -0.84
C LYS A 68 13.00 -8.88 -2.31
N GLN A 69 13.71 -9.84 -2.92
CA GLN A 69 13.48 -10.29 -4.29
C GLN A 69 12.10 -10.93 -4.52
N TYR A 70 11.48 -11.47 -3.46
CA TYR A 70 10.16 -12.10 -3.51
C TYR A 70 9.04 -11.17 -3.06
N ARG A 71 9.37 -9.99 -2.53
CA ARG A 71 8.37 -8.96 -2.32
C ARG A 71 7.72 -8.71 -3.69
N PRO A 72 6.40 -8.85 -3.82
CA PRO A 72 5.73 -8.17 -4.92
C PRO A 72 6.18 -6.72 -4.84
N ALA A 73 6.25 -6.05 -5.99
CA ALA A 73 6.37 -4.60 -6.01
C ALA A 73 5.49 -4.03 -4.89
N GLN A 74 6.11 -3.54 -3.80
CA GLN A 74 5.54 -2.45 -2.99
C GLN A 74 4.99 -1.52 -4.03
N GLU A 75 3.69 -1.17 -4.04
CA GLU A 75 3.09 -0.47 -5.19
C GLU A 75 4.12 0.54 -5.76
N VAL A 76 4.83 0.20 -6.83
CA VAL A 76 5.91 1.01 -7.39
C VAL A 76 5.49 1.14 -8.81
N GLY A 77 5.24 2.38 -9.20
CA GLY A 77 4.50 2.69 -10.39
C GLY A 77 3.58 3.89 -10.18
N PRO A 78 2.84 4.26 -11.24
CA PRO A 78 2.21 5.57 -11.34
C PRO A 78 1.24 5.90 -10.20
N VAL A 79 0.59 4.88 -9.62
CA VAL A 79 -0.35 5.04 -8.51
C VAL A 79 0.37 5.49 -7.23
N MET A 80 1.54 4.95 -6.93
CA MET A 80 2.30 5.36 -5.74
C MET A 80 3.09 6.63 -5.94
N ASP A 81 3.56 6.89 -7.16
CA ASP A 81 4.10 8.20 -7.51
C ASP A 81 3.05 9.30 -7.28
N LEU A 82 1.80 9.04 -7.72
CA LEU A 82 0.66 9.92 -7.47
C LEU A 82 0.35 10.06 -5.97
N LYS A 83 0.31 8.97 -5.21
CA LYS A 83 0.10 9.04 -3.74
C LYS A 83 1.20 9.85 -3.04
N ASN A 84 2.46 9.69 -3.44
CA ASN A 84 3.58 10.45 -2.89
C ASN A 84 3.52 11.93 -3.28
N GLU A 85 3.07 12.23 -4.49
CA GLU A 85 2.78 13.60 -4.94
C GLU A 85 1.69 14.25 -4.08
N LEU A 86 0.56 13.56 -3.91
CA LEU A 86 -0.59 14.04 -3.14
C LEU A 86 -0.27 14.17 -1.64
N ALA A 87 0.50 13.26 -1.06
CA ALA A 87 0.95 13.38 0.33
C ALA A 87 1.82 14.64 0.55
N ARG A 88 2.64 15.03 -0.44
CA ARG A 88 3.39 16.29 -0.39
C ARG A 88 2.45 17.50 -0.56
N GLN A 89 1.37 17.36 -1.32
CA GLN A 89 0.36 18.41 -1.47
C GLN A 89 -0.44 18.59 -0.18
N GLU A 90 -0.85 17.50 0.48
CA GLU A 90 -1.49 17.52 1.79
C GLU A 90 -0.60 18.25 2.80
N ALA A 91 0.70 17.93 2.84
CA ALA A 91 1.63 18.60 3.75
C ALA A 91 1.74 20.12 3.50
N ARG A 92 1.69 20.56 2.24
CA ARG A 92 1.65 22.00 1.90
C ARG A 92 0.34 22.63 2.33
N CYS A 93 -0.78 22.01 2.01
CA CYS A 93 -2.12 22.47 2.38
C CYS A 93 -2.24 22.63 3.91
N MET A 94 -1.77 21.65 4.69
CA MET A 94 -1.75 21.73 6.15
C MET A 94 -1.04 22.98 6.66
N ARG A 95 0.13 23.31 6.07
CA ARG A 95 0.89 24.52 6.44
C ARG A 95 0.17 25.81 6.05
N GLU A 96 -0.52 25.83 4.92
CA GLU A 96 -1.33 26.97 4.48
C GLU A 96 -2.59 27.17 5.33
N HIS A 97 -3.09 26.09 5.93
CA HIS A 97 -4.29 26.05 6.78
C HIS A 97 -3.99 26.17 8.28
N GLY A 98 -2.85 26.76 8.66
CA GLY A 98 -2.52 27.10 10.05
C GLY A 98 -1.54 26.15 10.74
N VAL A 99 -1.30 24.96 10.19
CA VAL A 99 -0.39 23.95 10.76
C VAL A 99 1.02 24.14 10.20
N GLU A 100 1.62 25.30 10.41
CA GLU A 100 2.87 25.73 9.75
C GLU A 100 4.04 24.74 9.93
N ASN A 101 4.07 24.03 11.06
CA ASN A 101 5.11 23.05 11.40
C ASN A 101 4.81 21.62 10.90
N TYR A 102 3.80 21.45 10.02
CA TYR A 102 3.47 20.13 9.50
C TYR A 102 4.62 19.56 8.65
N PRO A 103 5.10 18.33 8.97
CA PRO A 103 6.26 17.75 8.32
C PRO A 103 5.93 17.21 6.91
N ASP A 104 6.94 17.15 6.06
CA ASP A 104 6.82 16.48 4.76
C ASP A 104 6.85 14.94 4.92
N PRO A 105 6.19 14.20 4.01
CA PRO A 105 6.20 12.73 4.02
C PRO A 105 7.61 12.18 3.72
N GLY A 106 8.04 11.21 4.54
CA GLY A 106 9.24 10.42 4.28
C GLY A 106 8.94 9.11 3.52
N PRO A 107 9.96 8.28 3.28
CA PRO A 107 9.79 6.96 2.63
C PRO A 107 8.78 6.04 3.33
N ASP A 108 8.64 6.20 4.66
CA ASP A 108 7.71 5.45 5.50
C ASP A 108 6.39 6.21 5.77
N GLY A 109 6.14 7.31 5.05
CA GLY A 109 5.01 8.21 5.25
C GLY A 109 5.30 9.40 6.17
N THR A 110 4.25 10.15 6.53
CA THR A 110 4.36 11.36 7.35
C THR A 110 4.33 11.01 8.84
N ARG A 111 5.40 11.36 9.57
CA ARG A 111 5.43 11.25 11.04
C ARG A 111 5.12 12.61 11.65
N VAL A 112 3.90 12.78 12.15
CA VAL A 112 3.45 14.02 12.80
C VAL A 112 3.91 14.03 14.27
N PRO A 113 4.73 15.01 14.70
CA PRO A 113 5.07 15.21 16.11
C PRO A 113 3.84 15.52 16.96
N SER A 114 3.85 15.16 18.24
CA SER A 114 2.71 15.38 19.14
C SER A 114 2.36 16.86 19.30
N GLU A 115 3.35 17.74 19.20
CA GLU A 115 3.19 19.19 19.28
C GLU A 115 2.39 19.73 18.09
N VAL A 116 2.68 19.21 16.89
CA VAL A 116 1.96 19.54 15.66
C VAL A 116 0.54 18.95 15.68
N GLY A 117 0.38 17.74 16.21
CA GLY A 117 -0.94 17.11 16.35
C GLY A 117 -1.83 17.75 17.42
N ALA A 118 -1.26 18.56 18.32
CA ALA A 118 -1.99 19.32 19.34
C ALA A 118 -2.36 20.74 18.88
N ASP A 119 -1.95 21.13 17.67
CA ASP A 119 -2.32 22.40 17.07
C ASP A 119 -3.85 22.48 16.89
N PRO A 120 -4.51 23.56 17.35
CA PRO A 120 -5.96 23.69 17.23
C PRO A 120 -6.46 23.64 15.77
N ASP A 121 -5.64 24.08 14.82
CA ASP A 121 -5.98 24.09 13.40
C ASP A 121 -5.75 22.72 12.74
N PHE A 122 -5.07 21.79 13.42
CA PHE A 122 -4.68 20.49 12.87
C PHE A 122 -5.84 19.66 12.34
N MET A 123 -6.94 19.57 13.11
CA MET A 123 -8.04 18.68 12.77
C MET A 123 -8.81 19.17 11.55
N ASP A 124 -9.18 20.46 11.54
CA ASP A 124 -9.93 21.09 10.46
C ASP A 124 -9.11 21.20 9.18
N ALA A 125 -7.82 21.56 9.30
CA ALA A 125 -6.87 21.56 8.19
C ALA A 125 -6.75 20.15 7.59
N ARG A 126 -6.56 19.12 8.43
CA ARG A 126 -6.38 17.74 7.95
C ARG A 126 -7.62 17.23 7.24
N GLU A 127 -8.80 17.48 7.76
CA GLU A 127 -10.04 17.06 7.11
C GLU A 127 -10.19 17.71 5.73
N THR A 128 -9.98 19.03 5.65
CA THR A 128 -10.07 19.80 4.41
C THR A 128 -9.04 19.34 3.39
N CYS A 129 -7.77 19.29 3.79
CA CYS A 129 -6.65 18.95 2.93
C CYS A 129 -6.71 17.51 2.45
N ARG A 130 -7.12 16.56 3.31
CA ARG A 130 -7.29 15.17 2.93
C ARG A 130 -8.43 14.98 1.95
N ALA A 131 -9.56 15.65 2.16
CA ALA A 131 -10.68 15.59 1.23
C ALA A 131 -10.29 16.10 -0.17
N GLN A 132 -9.48 17.16 -0.25
CA GLN A 132 -8.94 17.66 -1.51
C GLN A 132 -8.05 16.62 -2.20
N THR A 133 -7.08 16.06 -1.48
CA THR A 133 -6.17 15.06 -2.07
C THR A 133 -6.86 13.75 -2.42
N ASP A 134 -7.90 13.35 -1.67
CA ASP A 134 -8.71 12.17 -1.98
C ASP A 134 -9.53 12.38 -3.27
N ALA A 135 -10.09 13.57 -3.46
CA ALA A 135 -10.78 13.94 -4.70
C ALA A 135 -9.82 13.98 -5.91
N GLU A 136 -8.61 14.52 -5.72
CA GLU A 136 -7.54 14.53 -6.74
C GLU A 136 -7.04 13.12 -7.07
N PHE A 137 -6.91 12.24 -6.06
CA PHE A 137 -6.59 10.84 -6.29
C PHE A 137 -7.70 10.17 -7.09
N ALA A 138 -8.97 10.38 -6.72
CA ALA A 138 -10.10 9.79 -7.44
C ALA A 138 -10.21 10.27 -8.90
N SER A 139 -9.75 11.48 -9.22
CA SER A 139 -9.77 12.02 -10.59
C SER A 139 -8.58 11.58 -11.43
N ARG A 140 -7.42 11.34 -10.81
CA ARG A 140 -6.15 11.03 -11.51
C ARG A 140 -5.74 9.56 -11.45
N ALA A 141 -6.21 8.81 -10.45
CA ALA A 141 -5.89 7.40 -10.32
C ALA A 141 -6.53 6.61 -11.47
N PRO A 142 -5.81 5.68 -12.08
CA PRO A 142 -6.41 4.77 -13.05
C PRO A 142 -7.54 4.01 -12.37
N SER A 143 -8.76 4.14 -12.89
CA SER A 143 -9.92 3.41 -12.36
C SER A 143 -9.60 1.92 -12.32
N PRO A 144 -9.97 1.20 -11.23
CA PRO A 144 -9.95 -0.25 -11.23
C PRO A 144 -11.02 -0.75 -12.21
N GLY A 145 -10.67 -0.79 -13.51
CA GLY A 145 -11.59 -1.15 -14.59
C GLY A 145 -11.44 -0.37 -15.90
N ALA A 146 -10.63 0.70 -15.97
CA ALA A 146 -10.40 1.42 -17.23
C ALA A 146 -9.32 0.72 -18.08
N THR A 147 -9.68 -0.44 -18.64
CA THR A 147 -8.95 -1.02 -19.78
C THR A 147 -9.41 -0.31 -21.03
N ARG A 148 -8.45 0.15 -21.82
CA ARG A 148 -8.65 0.83 -23.12
C ARG A 148 -9.32 -0.07 -24.14
#